data_AF-A0A7X3TD68-F1
#
_entry.id   AF-A0A7X3TD68-F1
#
_cell.length_a   1.000
_cell.length_b   1.000
_cell.length_c   1.000
_cell.angle_alpha   90.00
_cell.angle_beta   90.00
_cell.angle_gamma   90.00
#
_symmetry.space_group_name_H-M   'P 1'
#
loop_
_entity.id
_entity.type
_entity.pdbx_description
1 polymer ?
#
loop_
_entity_poly.entity_id
_entity_poly.type
_entity_poly.pdbx_seq_one_letter_code
_entity_poly.pdbx_strand_id
1 'polypeptide(L)'
;MNPSVGQSLFIDGVSSLSTSAFRLQAARPFANGSTLSFSLGQPLRVENGHADLALPIGRTPEGEVLNQALSVPLAPSGRQLDLTAKLEFPWLGGDVSLGAIRSHQPRHQLTAAPEWAVFTGYRSTW
;
A
#
# COMPACT_ATOMS: atom_id res chain seq x y z
N MET A 1 -2.36 17.36 8.73
CA MET A 1 -3.83 17.43 8.65
C MET A 1 -4.36 16.24 9.44
N ASN A 2 -5.27 16.46 10.38
CA ASN A 2 -5.89 15.35 11.12
C ASN A 2 -7.06 14.81 10.29
N PRO A 3 -7.20 13.48 10.11
CA PRO A 3 -8.35 12.93 9.43
C PRO A 3 -9.62 13.22 10.22
N SER A 4 -10.72 13.55 9.54
CA SER A 4 -12.03 13.61 10.18
C SER A 4 -12.56 12.20 10.40
N VAL A 5 -12.96 11.89 11.62
CA VAL A 5 -13.72 10.68 11.92
C VAL A 5 -15.20 11.00 11.72
N GLY A 6 -15.93 10.16 10.99
CA GLY A 6 -17.40 10.24 10.95
C GLY A 6 -18.00 9.99 12.34
N GLN A 7 -19.32 10.10 12.51
CA GLN A 7 -19.95 9.79 13.80
C GLN A 7 -19.66 8.33 14.19
N SER A 8 -18.67 8.15 15.07
CA SER A 8 -18.21 6.87 15.59
C SER A 8 -18.34 6.91 17.10
N LEU A 9 -18.94 5.87 17.66
CA LEU A 9 -19.07 5.70 19.12
C LEU A 9 -17.78 5.12 19.75
N PHE A 10 -16.80 4.74 18.93
CA PHE A 10 -15.61 4.00 19.37
C PHE A 10 -14.30 4.69 19.05
N ILE A 11 -14.25 5.53 18.01
CA ILE A 11 -13.04 6.26 17.62
C ILE A 11 -13.27 7.72 17.98
N ASP A 12 -12.57 8.19 19.00
CA ASP A 12 -12.65 9.57 19.48
C ASP A 12 -11.88 10.52 18.57
N GLY A 13 -10.80 10.03 17.96
CA GLY A 13 -10.00 10.83 17.07
C GLY A 13 -8.89 10.06 16.36
N VAL A 14 -8.37 10.69 15.32
CA VAL A 14 -7.13 10.26 14.67
C VAL A 14 -6.17 11.44 14.64
N SER A 15 -4.96 11.20 15.14
CA SER A 15 -3.89 12.20 15.14
C SER A 15 -3.41 12.53 13.72
N SER A 16 -2.53 13.52 13.62
CA SER A 16 -1.89 13.86 12.35
C SER A 16 -1.08 12.67 11.82
N LEU A 17 -1.32 12.31 10.57
CA LEU A 17 -0.59 11.22 9.92
C LEU A 17 0.63 11.76 9.16
N SER A 18 1.78 11.13 9.37
CA SER A 18 2.94 11.27 8.49
C SER A 18 3.01 10.04 7.61
N THR A 19 3.08 10.23 6.30
CA THR A 19 3.11 9.13 5.32
C THR A 19 4.29 9.26 4.37
N SER A 20 4.74 8.13 3.82
CA SER A 20 5.80 8.10 2.81
C SER A 20 5.47 7.12 1.68
N ALA A 21 5.85 7.50 0.46
CA ALA A 21 5.80 6.66 -0.73
C ALA A 21 6.97 7.05 -1.64
N PHE A 22 7.52 6.10 -2.38
CA PHE A 22 8.53 6.40 -3.39
C PHE A 22 8.49 5.37 -4.52
N ARG A 23 9.03 5.77 -5.68
CA ARG A 23 9.30 4.87 -6.79
C ARG A 23 10.55 5.33 -7.54
N LEU A 24 11.46 4.39 -7.76
CA LEU A 24 12.62 4.52 -8.62
C LEU A 24 12.39 3.64 -9.84
N GLN A 25 12.62 4.17 -11.03
CA GLN A 25 12.42 3.44 -12.28
C GLN A 25 13.55 3.73 -13.26
N ALA A 26 13.97 2.69 -13.97
CA ALA A 26 14.88 2.80 -15.10
C ALA A 26 14.31 2.00 -16.28
N ALA A 27 14.47 2.54 -17.49
CA ALA A 27 14.06 1.89 -18.72
C ALA A 27 15.20 1.96 -19.74
N ARG A 28 15.37 0.88 -20.50
CA ARG A 28 16.34 0.77 -21.59
C ARG A 28 15.63 0.36 -22.87
N PRO A 29 15.52 1.26 -23.86
CA PRO A 29 15.11 0.88 -25.20
C PRO A 29 16.24 0.15 -25.92
N PHE A 30 15.88 -0.76 -26.82
CA PHE A 30 16.79 -1.51 -27.68
C PHE A 30 16.53 -1.19 -29.16
N ALA A 31 17.52 -1.47 -30.01
CA ALA A 31 17.44 -1.21 -31.44
C ALA A 31 16.32 -2.00 -32.16
N ASN A 32 15.86 -3.12 -31.59
CA ASN A 32 14.76 -3.92 -32.11
C ASN A 32 13.37 -3.37 -31.73
N GLY A 33 13.29 -2.17 -31.16
CA GLY A 33 12.04 -1.55 -30.70
C GLY A 33 11.54 -2.05 -29.35
N SER A 34 12.20 -3.04 -28.73
CA SER A 34 11.85 -3.49 -27.38
C SER A 34 12.32 -2.53 -26.30
N THR A 35 11.66 -2.54 -25.14
CA THR A 35 12.05 -1.78 -23.96
C THR A 35 12.03 -2.67 -22.73
N LEU A 36 13.16 -2.73 -22.01
CA LEU A 36 13.24 -3.38 -20.70
C LEU A 36 13.17 -2.30 -19.61
N SER A 37 12.27 -2.48 -18.66
CA SER A 37 12.06 -1.57 -17.54
C SER A 37 12.17 -2.31 -16.21
N PHE A 38 12.80 -1.65 -15.24
CA PHE A 38 12.81 -2.07 -13.85
C PHE A 38 12.29 -0.95 -12.96
N SER A 39 11.53 -1.29 -11.93
CA SER A 39 11.17 -0.34 -10.87
C SER A 39 11.32 -0.94 -9.49
N LEU A 40 11.75 -0.12 -8.55
CA LEU A 40 11.72 -0.41 -7.11
C LEU A 40 10.88 0.68 -6.45
N GLY A 41 9.92 0.31 -5.62
CA GLY A 41 9.11 1.30 -4.93
C GLY A 41 8.53 0.82 -3.62
N GLN A 42 8.04 1.77 -2.86
CA GLN A 42 7.21 1.55 -1.69
C GLN A 42 5.87 2.27 -1.93
N PRO A 43 4.72 1.58 -1.80
CA PRO A 43 3.41 2.22 -1.81
C PRO A 43 3.19 3.06 -0.55
N LEU A 44 2.11 3.85 -0.52
CA LEU A 44 1.82 4.74 0.60
C LEU A 44 1.82 4.00 1.95
N ARG A 45 2.70 4.42 2.86
CA ARG A 45 2.84 3.86 4.21
C ARG A 45 2.71 4.96 5.25
N VAL A 46 1.99 4.70 6.34
CA VAL A 46 2.01 5.57 7.54
C VAL A 46 3.33 5.35 8.28
N GLU A 47 4.12 6.41 8.44
CA GLU A 47 5.36 6.41 9.23
C GLU A 47 5.09 6.73 10.70
N ASN A 48 4.13 7.63 10.98
CA ASN A 48 3.73 7.98 12.34
C ASN A 48 2.26 8.41 12.41
N GLY A 49 1.64 8.16 13.56
CA GLY A 49 0.24 8.47 13.85
C GLY A 49 -0.38 7.41 14.76
N HIS A 50 -1.40 7.80 15.51
CA HIS A 50 -2.25 6.96 16.36
C HIS A 50 -3.73 7.31 16.19
N ALA A 51 -4.58 6.34 16.54
CA ALA A 51 -6.01 6.53 16.74
C ALA A 51 -6.33 6.42 18.23
N ASP A 52 -7.17 7.32 18.72
CA ASP A 52 -7.69 7.30 20.08
C ASP A 52 -9.08 6.65 20.07
N LEU A 53 -9.26 5.66 20.93
CA LEU A 53 -10.44 4.82 21.02
C LEU A 53 -11.09 4.97 22.40
N ALA A 54 -12.41 5.09 22.43
CA ALA A 54 -13.22 4.93 23.62
C ALA A 54 -13.83 3.52 23.62
N LEU A 55 -13.22 2.62 24.39
CA LEU A 55 -13.71 1.24 24.51
C LEU A 55 -14.71 1.13 25.68
N PRO A 56 -15.96 0.73 25.44
CA PRO A 56 -16.90 0.50 26.51
C PRO A 56 -16.47 -0.71 27.34
N ILE A 57 -16.15 -0.49 28.61
CA ILE A 57 -15.71 -1.53 29.56
C ILE A 57 -16.81 -1.97 30.52
N GLY A 58 -17.92 -1.25 30.55
CA GLY A 58 -19.04 -1.57 31.42
C GLY A 58 -20.14 -0.53 31.36
N ARG A 59 -21.10 -0.69 32.26
CA ARG A 59 -22.22 0.23 32.41
C ARG A 59 -22.54 0.39 33.90
N THR A 60 -22.86 1.60 34.33
CA THR A 60 -23.35 1.85 35.69
C THR A 60 -24.76 1.26 35.87
N PRO A 61 -25.22 1.04 37.11
CA PRO A 61 -26.60 0.63 37.37
C PRO A 61 -27.65 1.58 36.76
N GLU A 62 -27.31 2.86 36.63
CA GLU A 62 -28.14 3.92 36.04
C GLU A 62 -28.13 3.93 34.50
N GLY A 63 -27.30 3.09 33.89
CA GLY A 63 -27.26 2.90 32.44
C GLY A 63 -26.15 3.66 31.70
N GLU A 64 -25.30 4.41 32.40
CA GLU A 64 -24.20 5.16 31.79
C GLU A 64 -23.08 4.23 31.34
N VAL A 65 -22.60 4.40 30.10
CA VAL A 65 -21.52 3.58 29.55
C VAL A 65 -20.18 4.09 30.08
N LEU A 66 -19.43 3.21 30.74
CA LEU A 66 -18.07 3.48 31.18
C LEU A 66 -17.10 3.16 30.04
N ASN A 67 -16.29 4.13 29.66
CA ASN A 67 -15.30 3.99 28.59
C ASN A 67 -13.88 3.97 29.14
N GLN A 68 -13.03 3.16 28.54
CA GLN A 68 -11.58 3.18 28.69
C GLN A 68 -10.97 3.82 27.44
N ALA A 69 -10.17 4.87 27.64
CA ALA A 69 -9.39 5.47 26.58
C ALA A 69 -8.21 4.57 26.21
N LEU A 70 -8.05 4.26 24.93
CA LEU A 70 -6.94 3.48 24.38
C LEU A 70 -6.36 4.20 23.17
N SER A 71 -5.05 4.44 23.17
CA SER A 71 -4.35 5.00 22.01
C SER A 71 -3.58 3.89 21.28
N VAL A 72 -3.86 3.71 19.99
CA VAL A 72 -3.30 2.63 19.17
C VAL A 72 -2.48 3.21 18.03
N PRO A 73 -1.20 2.80 17.83
CA PRO A 73 -0.41 3.26 16.71
C PRO A 73 -1.00 2.79 15.38
N LEU A 74 -0.99 3.67 14.39
CA LEU A 74 -1.46 3.39 13.02
C LEU A 74 -0.31 3.06 12.06
N ALA A 75 0.94 3.15 12.51
CA ALA A 75 2.09 2.71 11.74
C ALA A 75 2.03 1.19 11.51
N PRO A 76 2.02 0.70 10.26
CA PRO A 76 2.00 -0.73 10.00
C PRO A 76 3.27 -1.43 10.49
N SER A 77 3.15 -2.72 10.81
CA SER A 77 4.26 -3.52 11.34
C SER A 77 5.42 -3.70 10.35
N GLY A 78 5.12 -3.74 9.05
CA GLY A 78 6.10 -3.94 7.98
C GLY A 78 6.27 -2.74 7.05
N ARG A 79 7.22 -2.87 6.12
CA ARG A 79 7.49 -1.92 5.04
C ARG A 79 7.43 -2.68 3.71
N GLN A 80 6.38 -2.45 2.94
CA GLN A 80 6.25 -3.04 1.63
C GLN A 80 7.28 -2.47 0.66
N LEU A 81 7.97 -3.35 -0.06
CA LEU A 81 8.84 -3.00 -1.18
C LEU A 81 8.46 -3.83 -2.39
N ASP A 82 8.19 -3.15 -3.49
CA ASP A 82 7.79 -3.76 -4.75
C ASP A 82 8.92 -3.63 -5.77
N LEU A 83 9.42 -4.77 -6.24
CA LEU A 83 10.36 -4.87 -7.35
C LEU A 83 9.61 -5.34 -8.60
N THR A 84 9.64 -4.55 -9.66
CA THR A 84 9.00 -4.86 -10.94
C THR A 84 10.04 -4.99 -12.04
N ALA A 85 9.91 -6.00 -12.88
CA ALA A 85 10.57 -6.12 -14.17
C ALA A 85 9.51 -6.19 -15.27
N LYS A 86 9.68 -5.43 -16.35
CA LYS A 86 8.76 -5.39 -17.48
C LYS A 86 9.55 -5.37 -18.79
N LEU A 87 9.16 -6.20 -19.74
CA LEU A 87 9.66 -6.22 -21.10
C LEU A 87 8.50 -5.89 -22.04
N GLU A 88 8.69 -4.91 -22.92
CA GLU A 88 7.78 -4.58 -24.00
C GLU A 88 8.47 -4.81 -25.34
N PHE A 89 7.81 -5.43 -26.30
CA PHE A 89 8.38 -5.66 -27.63
C PHE A 89 7.30 -5.69 -28.72
N PRO A 90 7.63 -5.21 -29.93
CA PRO A 90 6.69 -5.24 -31.04
C PRO A 90 6.44 -6.68 -31.50
N TRP A 91 5.19 -7.04 -31.75
CA TRP A 91 4.79 -8.32 -32.31
C TRP A 91 3.48 -8.20 -33.08
N LEU A 92 3.42 -8.81 -34.28
CA LEU A 92 2.21 -8.89 -35.12
C LEU A 92 1.46 -7.56 -35.29
N GLY A 93 2.17 -6.46 -35.55
CA GLY A 93 1.54 -5.15 -35.74
C GLY A 93 0.97 -4.51 -34.46
N GLY A 94 1.46 -4.91 -33.29
CA GLY A 94 1.17 -4.28 -32.00
C GLY A 94 2.33 -4.46 -31.01
N ASP A 95 2.09 -4.19 -29.74
CA ASP A 95 3.07 -4.35 -28.66
C ASP A 95 2.65 -5.45 -27.68
N VAL A 96 3.56 -6.37 -27.38
CA VAL A 96 3.43 -7.31 -26.27
C VAL A 96 4.13 -6.73 -25.05
N SER A 97 3.50 -6.87 -23.90
CA SER A 97 4.08 -6.59 -22.59
C SER A 97 4.12 -7.86 -21.77
N LEU A 98 5.27 -8.13 -21.16
CA LEU A 98 5.47 -9.17 -20.17
C LEU A 98 6.04 -8.52 -18.92
N GLY A 99 5.62 -8.94 -17.74
CA GLY A 99 6.23 -8.45 -16.53
C GLY A 99 5.93 -9.27 -15.30
N ALA A 100 6.75 -9.01 -14.27
CA ALA A 100 6.63 -9.64 -12.98
C ALA A 100 6.87 -8.60 -11.88
N ILE A 101 6.14 -8.74 -10.78
CA ILE A 101 6.28 -7.98 -9.54
C ILE A 101 6.62 -8.97 -8.44
N ARG A 102 7.60 -8.64 -7.61
CA ARG A 102 7.86 -9.28 -6.33
C ARG A 102 7.65 -8.26 -5.23
N SER A 103 6.73 -8.57 -4.31
CA SER A 103 6.42 -7.73 -3.16
C SER A 103 6.99 -8.35 -1.89
N HIS A 104 7.89 -7.65 -1.22
CA HIS A 104 8.38 -7.98 0.12
C HIS A 104 7.48 -7.32 1.17
N GLN A 105 7.10 -8.03 2.23
CA GLN A 105 6.16 -7.57 3.27
C GLN A 105 4.89 -6.93 2.68
N PRO A 106 4.17 -7.67 1.81
CA PRO A 106 2.98 -7.16 1.16
C PRO A 106 1.96 -6.69 2.21
N ARG A 107 1.18 -5.66 1.86
CA ARG A 107 0.20 -5.01 2.73
C ARG A 107 0.80 -4.48 4.04
N HIS A 108 2.09 -4.16 4.02
CA HIS A 108 2.86 -3.66 5.16
C HIS A 108 2.84 -4.59 6.38
N GLN A 109 2.87 -5.91 6.16
CA GLN A 109 2.89 -6.91 7.22
C GLN A 109 4.29 -7.51 7.37
N LEU A 110 4.92 -7.31 8.54
CA LEU A 110 6.32 -7.70 8.80
C LEU A 110 6.58 -9.20 8.55
N THR A 111 5.63 -10.04 8.93
CA THR A 111 5.72 -11.51 8.86
C THR A 111 5.08 -12.11 7.62
N ALA A 112 4.55 -11.29 6.70
CA ALA A 112 3.95 -11.79 5.48
C ALA A 112 5.01 -12.37 4.55
N ALA A 113 4.73 -13.54 3.99
CA ALA A 113 5.54 -14.14 2.96
C ALA A 113 5.58 -13.23 1.72
N PRO A 114 6.69 -13.20 0.95
CA PRO A 114 6.73 -12.44 -0.29
C PRO A 114 5.69 -12.91 -1.30
N GLU A 115 5.06 -11.95 -1.98
CA GLU A 115 4.06 -12.20 -3.02
C GLU A 115 4.67 -11.98 -4.42
N TRP A 116 4.16 -12.71 -5.41
CA TRP A 116 4.53 -12.55 -6.81
C TRP A 116 3.28 -12.30 -7.65
N ALA A 117 3.38 -11.35 -8.57
CA ALA A 117 2.39 -11.15 -9.62
C ALA A 117 3.09 -11.23 -10.97
N VAL A 118 2.49 -11.92 -11.93
CA VAL A 118 2.95 -11.96 -13.32
C VAL A 118 1.84 -11.41 -14.19
N PHE A 119 2.20 -10.57 -15.14
CA PHE A 119 1.26 -9.97 -16.06
C PHE A 119 1.76 -10.06 -17.50
N THR A 120 0.81 -10.18 -18.41
CA THR A 120 1.03 -10.13 -19.84
C THR A 120 -0.08 -9.30 -20.47
N GLY A 121 0.21 -8.64 -21.58
CA GLY A 121 -0.76 -7.84 -22.30
C GLY A 121 -0.35 -7.63 -23.74
N TYR A 122 -1.33 -7.41 -24.60
CA TYR A 122 -1.14 -7.07 -26.00
C TYR A 122 -1.88 -5.77 -26.30
N ARG A 123 -1.20 -4.81 -26.93
CA ARG A 123 -1.79 -3.57 -27.41
C ARG A 123 -1.74 -3.53 -28.92
N SER A 124 -2.92 -3.58 -29.55
CA SER A 124 -3.09 -3.33 -30.98
C SER A 124 -2.74 -1.86 -31.32
N THR A 125 -2.15 -1.63 -32.49
CA THR A 125 -1.92 -0.28 -33.04
C THR A 125 -2.73 0.03 -34.30
N TRP A 126 -3.77 -0.76 -34.60
CA TRP A 126 -4.70 -0.53 -35.73
C TRP A 126 -6.08 -0.04 -35.29
#